data_AF-A0A941Y9L1-F1
#
_entry.id   AF-A0A941Y9L1-F1
#
_cell.length_a   1.000
_cell.length_b   1.000
_cell.length_c   1.000
_cell.angle_alpha   90.00
_cell.angle_beta   90.00
_cell.angle_gamma   90.00
#
_symmetry.space_group_name_H-M   'P 1'
#
loop_
_entity.id
_entity.type
_entity.pdbx_description
1 polymer ?
#
loop_
_entity_poly.entity_id
_entity_poly.type
_entity_poly.pdbx_seq_one_letter_code
_entity_poly.pdbx_strand_id
1 'polypeptide(L)'
;MALDFDTSAPLRSPQSVTALVEAIRRADPGSQETHWLECKSTLDFGSKADRFAAARAIIAFANRDPVSAGRGCGGEAYLVVGAAPGQLVGVERVDAAALHDKLRLYVDGPHWTMDYVEVDGHEVAVFTVAAPRPGDRIHSLVTTYENNRSGTVFHRGVASSPPATHRELIMLQDRLLQDPPRPLGEQFRDAVEQGNPLVVARLMRATVQQLQAARADPQVFPNTFASRQPVEQLRQYLAMAQSYQELTAPLLDHLITACAWPNPDHERIWADTMAALAQPAPLSDTVTGQMRVGATQALIVEGRDDRLQALALLPATLAVYAGSISAVQGRNFGALRALTTDATVPWSITHPNLRVTVIERVGPWEALSRDDSLALTLRAAQIASDDAELEHLLGEIAQHRRRKPPFVASSYLFDALQPHFAGLYGLPRYGELFDETEIMFSLVVADQMAQDRVFTEPWLGLFVTDASQTARLEDSRYGAVLAEVNAAGDDWPPLQAGLFGGSIHRLSAALQRVTEYTKQMRHRVF
;
A
#
# COMPACT_ATOMS: atom_id res chain seq x y z
N MET A 1 -18.11 20.37 -22.06
CA MET A 1 -18.49 20.51 -20.65
C MET A 1 -17.30 21.05 -19.89
N ALA A 2 -17.43 22.14 -19.15
CA ALA A 2 -16.52 22.44 -18.05
C ALA A 2 -17.32 22.19 -16.78
N LEU A 3 -17.41 20.92 -16.36
CA LEU A 3 -17.75 20.67 -14.96
C LEU A 3 -16.54 21.19 -14.18
N ASP A 4 -16.79 22.06 -13.20
CA ASP A 4 -15.77 22.44 -12.23
C ASP A 4 -15.54 21.25 -11.29
N PHE A 5 -14.78 20.28 -11.81
CA PHE A 5 -14.60 18.96 -11.22
C PHE A 5 -13.27 18.38 -11.67
N ASP A 6 -12.49 17.86 -10.71
CA ASP A 6 -11.19 17.26 -11.02
C ASP A 6 -11.38 15.91 -11.71
N THR A 7 -10.80 15.78 -12.90
CA THR A 7 -10.85 14.58 -13.73
C THR A 7 -9.47 13.92 -13.86
N SER A 8 -8.49 14.32 -13.05
CA SER A 8 -7.12 13.81 -13.11
C SER A 8 -6.98 12.36 -12.62
N ALA A 9 -7.94 11.85 -11.84
CA ALA A 9 -7.94 10.51 -11.27
C ALA A 9 -9.31 9.82 -11.39
N PRO A 10 -9.38 8.47 -11.36
CA PRO A 10 -10.63 7.73 -11.24
C PRO A 10 -11.43 8.09 -9.99
N LEU A 11 -12.75 8.14 -10.11
CA LEU A 11 -13.69 8.46 -9.03
C LEU A 11 -14.17 7.18 -8.38
N ARG A 12 -13.47 6.78 -7.31
CA ARG A 12 -13.73 5.51 -6.61
C ARG A 12 -14.14 5.67 -5.16
N SER A 13 -13.84 6.82 -4.54
CA SER A 13 -14.27 7.06 -3.17
C SER A 13 -15.71 7.59 -3.15
N PRO A 14 -16.50 7.29 -2.11
CA PRO A 14 -17.83 7.87 -1.94
C PRO A 14 -17.82 9.40 -2.05
N GLN A 15 -16.82 10.08 -1.47
CA GLN A 15 -16.73 11.54 -1.55
C GLN A 15 -16.55 12.04 -2.99
N SER A 16 -15.68 11.38 -3.79
CA SER A 16 -15.44 11.76 -5.18
C SER A 16 -16.68 11.59 -6.05
N VAL A 17 -17.47 10.54 -5.81
CA VAL A 17 -18.71 10.28 -6.54
C VAL A 17 -19.80 11.28 -6.12
N THR A 18 -19.94 11.58 -4.82
CA THR A 18 -20.84 12.65 -4.34
C THR A 18 -20.50 13.99 -4.99
N ALA A 19 -19.22 14.36 -5.01
CA ALA A 19 -18.78 15.62 -5.60
C ALA A 19 -19.09 15.69 -7.11
N LEU A 20 -19.03 14.57 -7.84
CA LEU A 20 -19.44 14.50 -9.25
C LEU A 20 -20.93 14.80 -9.39
N VAL A 21 -21.79 14.17 -8.59
CA VAL A 21 -23.25 14.37 -8.63
C VAL A 21 -23.60 15.82 -8.30
N GLU A 22 -22.96 16.40 -7.29
CA GLU A 22 -23.13 17.82 -6.96
C GLU A 22 -22.67 18.75 -8.08
N ALA A 23 -21.53 18.45 -8.72
CA ALA A 23 -21.03 19.23 -9.86
C ALA A 23 -22.01 19.19 -11.04
N ILE A 24 -22.58 18.01 -11.34
CA ILE A 24 -23.63 17.85 -12.35
C ILE A 24 -24.83 18.72 -11.99
N ARG A 25 -25.31 18.67 -10.74
CA ARG A 25 -26.46 19.48 -10.30
C ARG A 25 -26.22 20.98 -10.45
N ARG A 26 -25.00 21.46 -10.16
CA ARG A 26 -24.63 22.89 -10.28
C ARG A 26 -24.41 23.35 -11.72
N ALA A 27 -24.23 22.42 -12.67
CA ALA A 27 -23.97 22.76 -14.06
C ALA A 27 -25.20 23.39 -14.74
N ASP A 28 -24.96 24.26 -15.73
CA ASP A 28 -26.03 24.89 -16.49
C ASP A 28 -26.88 23.84 -17.24
N PRO A 29 -28.22 23.97 -17.31
CA PRO A 29 -29.11 23.01 -18.00
C PRO A 29 -28.77 22.74 -19.48
N GLY A 30 -28.04 23.64 -20.15
CA GLY A 30 -27.55 23.48 -21.51
C GLY A 30 -26.19 22.78 -21.65
N SER A 31 -25.60 22.34 -20.53
CA SER A 31 -24.29 21.68 -20.51
C SER A 31 -24.34 20.35 -21.26
N GLN A 32 -23.48 20.20 -22.26
CA GLN A 32 -23.37 18.95 -23.00
C GLN A 32 -22.60 17.89 -22.21
N GLU A 33 -23.06 16.65 -22.28
CA GLU A 33 -22.36 15.45 -21.82
C GLU A 33 -20.98 15.29 -22.46
N THR A 34 -20.18 14.34 -21.95
CA THR A 34 -18.82 14.09 -22.46
C THR A 34 -18.58 12.64 -22.84
N HIS A 35 -17.37 12.37 -23.33
CA HIS A 35 -16.90 11.02 -23.65
C HIS A 35 -16.74 10.10 -22.43
N TRP A 36 -16.78 10.64 -21.20
CA TRP A 36 -16.67 9.88 -19.95
C TRP A 36 -17.92 9.98 -19.06
N LEU A 37 -18.86 10.88 -19.35
CA LEU A 37 -20.08 11.08 -18.56
C LEU A 37 -21.34 11.05 -19.43
N GLU A 38 -22.34 10.27 -19.03
CA GLU A 38 -23.71 10.30 -19.55
C GLU A 38 -24.69 10.50 -18.38
N CYS A 39 -25.61 11.44 -18.50
CA CYS A 39 -26.56 11.79 -17.44
C CYS A 39 -27.98 11.42 -17.86
N LYS A 40 -28.75 10.84 -16.93
CA LYS A 40 -30.17 10.56 -17.09
C LYS A 40 -30.92 11.14 -15.89
N SER A 41 -31.94 11.95 -16.15
CA SER A 41 -32.79 12.49 -15.10
C SER A 41 -33.51 11.39 -14.32
N THR A 42 -33.94 10.32 -14.99
CA THR A 42 -34.48 9.10 -14.37
C THR A 42 -34.38 7.91 -15.34
N LEU A 43 -34.40 6.68 -14.80
CA LEU A 43 -34.59 5.43 -15.55
C LEU A 43 -35.47 4.49 -14.72
N ASP A 44 -36.49 3.90 -15.32
CA ASP A 44 -37.26 2.81 -14.75
C ASP A 44 -36.64 1.47 -15.17
N PHE A 45 -35.85 0.86 -14.29
CA PHE A 45 -35.25 -0.45 -14.57
C PHE A 45 -36.24 -1.62 -14.62
N GLY A 46 -37.54 -1.39 -14.39
CA GLY A 46 -38.65 -2.27 -14.76
C GLY A 46 -38.98 -2.25 -16.26
N SER A 47 -38.69 -1.14 -16.95
CA SER A 47 -38.88 -0.98 -18.39
C SER A 47 -37.77 -1.63 -19.23
N LYS A 48 -38.14 -2.20 -20.38
CA LYS A 48 -37.16 -2.70 -21.36
C LYS A 48 -36.36 -1.57 -22.00
N ALA A 49 -36.98 -0.41 -22.23
CA ALA A 49 -36.37 0.72 -22.90
C ALA A 49 -35.22 1.31 -22.09
N ASP A 50 -35.43 1.47 -20.78
CA ASP A 50 -34.46 2.10 -19.89
C ASP A 50 -33.31 1.15 -19.55
N ARG A 51 -33.58 -0.15 -19.42
CA ARG A 51 -32.53 -1.17 -19.35
C ARG A 51 -31.68 -1.20 -20.62
N PHE A 52 -32.30 -1.09 -21.79
CA PHE A 52 -31.55 -0.97 -23.04
C PHE A 52 -30.73 0.32 -23.09
N ALA A 53 -31.27 1.45 -22.62
CA ALA A 53 -30.55 2.72 -22.58
C ALA A 53 -29.28 2.64 -21.70
N ALA A 54 -29.39 2.06 -20.50
CA ALA A 54 -28.27 1.83 -19.61
C ALA A 54 -27.24 0.85 -20.24
N ALA A 55 -27.70 -0.28 -20.78
CA ALA A 55 -26.83 -1.24 -21.45
C ALA A 55 -26.08 -0.64 -22.64
N ARG A 56 -26.76 0.21 -23.45
CA ARG A 56 -26.15 0.91 -24.58
C ARG A 56 -25.04 1.85 -24.11
N ALA A 57 -25.25 2.60 -23.03
CA ALA A 57 -24.23 3.48 -22.45
C ALA A 57 -23.02 2.66 -21.96
N ILE A 58 -23.25 1.56 -21.24
CA ILE A 58 -22.18 0.66 -20.76
C ILE A 58 -21.35 0.10 -21.93
N ILE A 59 -22.00 -0.44 -22.96
CA ILE A 59 -21.31 -0.96 -24.16
C ILE A 59 -20.50 0.14 -24.83
N ALA A 60 -21.10 1.32 -25.02
CA ALA A 60 -20.46 2.45 -25.69
C ALA A 60 -19.23 2.95 -24.92
N PHE A 61 -19.29 3.01 -23.58
CA PHE A 61 -18.16 3.39 -22.74
C PHE A 61 -17.04 2.36 -22.75
N ALA A 62 -17.37 1.07 -22.72
CA ALA A 62 -16.39 -0.01 -22.76
C ALA A 62 -15.70 -0.16 -24.13
N ASN A 63 -16.33 0.35 -25.20
CA ASN A 63 -15.79 0.36 -26.56
C ASN A 63 -15.07 1.67 -26.93
N ARG A 64 -14.61 2.46 -25.96
CA ARG A 64 -13.77 3.64 -26.26
C ARG A 64 -12.34 3.21 -26.59
N ASP A 65 -11.64 4.08 -27.31
CA ASP A 65 -10.17 4.01 -27.49
C ASP A 65 -9.47 4.24 -26.14
N PRO A 66 -8.56 3.35 -25.69
CA PRO A 66 -7.82 3.51 -24.44
C PRO A 66 -7.10 4.86 -24.31
N VAL A 67 -6.49 5.37 -25.40
CA VAL A 67 -5.72 6.62 -25.37
C VAL A 67 -6.65 7.81 -25.15
N SER A 68 -7.77 7.85 -25.88
CA SER A 68 -8.74 8.92 -25.76
C SER A 68 -9.51 8.85 -24.44
N ALA A 69 -9.87 7.65 -23.98
CA ALA A 69 -10.55 7.45 -22.70
C ALA A 69 -9.68 7.90 -21.52
N GLY A 70 -8.38 7.57 -21.54
CA GLY A 70 -7.44 7.92 -20.47
C GLY A 70 -7.23 9.41 -20.22
N ARG A 71 -7.80 10.30 -21.04
CA ARG A 71 -7.73 11.76 -20.87
C ARG A 71 -8.59 12.30 -19.74
N GLY A 72 -9.54 11.50 -19.22
CA GLY A 72 -10.39 11.88 -18.09
C GLY A 72 -10.66 10.69 -17.18
N CYS A 73 -10.67 10.95 -15.88
CA CYS A 73 -11.01 10.01 -14.81
C CYS A 73 -10.21 8.68 -14.90
N GLY A 74 -8.94 8.75 -15.28
CA GLY A 74 -8.09 7.57 -15.50
C GLY A 74 -8.63 6.55 -16.51
N GLY A 75 -9.51 6.97 -17.41
CA GLY A 75 -10.14 6.12 -18.43
C GLY A 75 -11.49 5.54 -18.04
N GLU A 76 -11.93 5.65 -16.79
CA GLU A 76 -13.26 5.21 -16.39
C GLU A 76 -14.36 6.09 -17.01
N ALA A 77 -15.60 5.61 -16.97
CA ALA A 77 -16.76 6.39 -17.35
C ALA A 77 -17.92 6.17 -16.40
N TYR A 78 -18.78 7.17 -16.32
CA TYR A 78 -19.89 7.20 -15.39
C TYR A 78 -21.21 7.41 -16.14
N LEU A 79 -22.16 6.51 -15.90
CA LEU A 79 -23.56 6.76 -16.20
C LEU A 79 -24.24 7.16 -14.90
N VAL A 80 -24.69 8.41 -14.81
CA VAL A 80 -25.35 8.96 -13.63
C VAL A 80 -26.86 9.02 -13.88
N VAL A 81 -27.64 8.43 -12.98
CA VAL A 81 -29.09 8.31 -13.09
C VAL A 81 -29.76 8.89 -11.85
N GLY A 82 -30.67 9.84 -12.06
CA GLY A 82 -31.29 10.63 -10.99
C GLY A 82 -30.76 12.06 -10.90
N ALA A 83 -29.74 12.40 -11.69
CA ALA A 83 -29.17 13.74 -11.78
C ALA A 83 -28.84 14.11 -13.23
N ALA A 84 -29.08 15.37 -13.58
CA ALA A 84 -28.73 15.98 -14.86
C ALA A 84 -28.32 17.44 -14.63
N PRO A 85 -27.69 18.12 -15.61
CA PRO A 85 -27.35 19.54 -15.47
C PRO A 85 -28.53 20.39 -15.01
N GLY A 86 -28.39 21.03 -13.84
CA GLY A 86 -29.41 21.87 -13.22
C GLY A 86 -30.60 21.13 -12.61
N GLN A 87 -30.59 19.79 -12.57
CA GLN A 87 -31.73 18.98 -12.12
C GLN A 87 -31.30 17.80 -11.24
N LEU A 88 -31.97 17.64 -10.10
CA LEU A 88 -31.85 16.48 -9.22
C LEU A 88 -33.24 15.91 -8.99
N VAL A 89 -33.48 14.69 -9.46
CA VAL A 89 -34.78 14.00 -9.37
C VAL A 89 -34.71 12.80 -8.43
N GLY A 90 -33.54 12.15 -8.39
CA GLY A 90 -33.32 10.89 -7.72
C GLY A 90 -33.90 9.69 -8.47
N VAL A 91 -33.64 8.50 -7.90
CA VAL A 91 -34.13 7.20 -8.37
C VAL A 91 -34.56 6.36 -7.18
N GLU A 92 -35.45 5.40 -7.44
CA GLU A 92 -35.74 4.35 -6.46
C GLU A 92 -34.57 3.36 -6.39
N ARG A 93 -34.21 2.92 -5.18
CA ARG A 93 -33.18 1.89 -5.01
C ARG A 93 -33.67 0.56 -5.55
N VAL A 94 -32.84 -0.07 -6.37
CA VAL A 94 -33.04 -1.41 -6.91
C VAL A 94 -31.92 -2.28 -6.38
N ASP A 95 -32.25 -3.54 -6.06
CA ASP A 95 -31.25 -4.53 -5.72
C ASP A 95 -30.21 -4.69 -6.86
N ALA A 96 -28.94 -4.53 -6.54
CA ALA A 96 -27.86 -4.48 -7.53
C ALA A 96 -27.71 -5.82 -8.26
N ALA A 97 -27.86 -6.95 -7.57
CA ALA A 97 -27.78 -8.27 -8.19
C ALA A 97 -28.94 -8.50 -9.17
N ALA A 98 -30.16 -8.16 -8.77
CA ALA A 98 -31.34 -8.25 -9.62
C ALA A 98 -31.23 -7.35 -10.86
N LEU A 99 -30.65 -6.15 -10.72
CA LEU A 99 -30.40 -5.27 -11.86
C LEU A 99 -29.34 -5.82 -12.81
N HIS A 100 -28.24 -6.35 -12.26
CA HIS A 100 -27.19 -7.00 -13.03
C HIS A 100 -27.74 -8.13 -13.90
N ASP A 101 -28.57 -8.99 -13.35
CA ASP A 101 -29.22 -10.08 -14.08
C ASP A 101 -30.16 -9.58 -15.19
N LYS A 102 -30.89 -8.48 -14.94
CA LYS A 102 -31.74 -7.87 -15.95
C LYS A 102 -30.94 -7.20 -17.09
N LEU A 103 -29.79 -6.59 -16.78
CA LEU A 103 -28.93 -5.92 -17.76
C LEU A 103 -28.10 -6.92 -18.58
N ARG A 104 -27.75 -8.09 -18.02
CA ARG A 104 -27.07 -9.19 -18.73
C ARG A 104 -27.77 -9.64 -20.02
N LEU A 105 -29.09 -9.46 -20.09
CA LEU A 105 -29.87 -9.72 -21.31
C LEU A 105 -29.49 -8.81 -22.48
N TYR A 106 -28.93 -7.62 -22.22
CA TYR A 106 -28.57 -6.63 -23.22
C TYR A 106 -27.05 -6.41 -23.31
N VAL A 107 -26.31 -6.53 -22.20
CA VAL A 107 -24.86 -6.32 -22.15
C VAL A 107 -24.17 -7.44 -21.38
N ASP A 108 -23.18 -8.07 -22.01
CA ASP A 108 -22.32 -9.07 -21.38
C ASP A 108 -20.85 -8.82 -21.77
N GLY A 109 -19.94 -9.01 -20.82
CA GLY A 109 -18.50 -8.80 -21.00
C GLY A 109 -17.90 -7.54 -20.35
N PRO A 110 -18.40 -6.31 -20.58
CA PRO A 110 -17.86 -5.12 -19.93
C PRO A 110 -17.86 -5.23 -18.41
N HIS A 111 -16.79 -4.77 -17.77
CA HIS A 111 -16.74 -4.64 -16.31
C HIS A 111 -17.37 -3.31 -15.90
N TRP A 112 -18.38 -3.37 -15.03
CA TRP A 112 -19.01 -2.20 -14.45
C TRP A 112 -19.51 -2.51 -13.04
N THR A 113 -19.61 -1.48 -12.20
CA THR A 113 -20.24 -1.52 -10.87
C THR A 113 -21.37 -0.49 -10.81
N MET A 114 -22.24 -0.60 -9.81
CA MET A 114 -23.27 0.39 -9.54
C MET A 114 -23.30 0.70 -8.05
N ASP A 115 -23.24 1.98 -7.72
CA ASP A 115 -23.31 2.50 -6.37
C ASP A 115 -24.46 3.52 -6.27
N TYR A 116 -24.99 3.68 -5.06
CA TYR A 116 -25.98 4.71 -4.74
C TYR A 116 -25.35 5.80 -3.89
N VAL A 117 -25.63 7.05 -4.22
CA VAL A 117 -25.20 8.21 -3.46
C VAL A 117 -26.39 9.09 -3.14
N GLU A 118 -26.53 9.47 -1.87
CA GLU A 118 -27.55 10.42 -1.43
C GLU A 118 -27.01 11.86 -1.56
N VAL A 119 -27.76 12.71 -2.28
CA VAL A 119 -27.48 14.16 -2.38
C VAL A 119 -28.79 14.91 -2.15
N ASP A 120 -28.79 15.88 -1.24
CA ASP A 120 -29.97 16.67 -0.88
C ASP A 120 -31.25 15.82 -0.64
N GLY A 121 -31.10 14.66 0.02
CA GLY A 121 -32.18 13.72 0.31
C GLY A 121 -32.69 12.88 -0.87
N HIS A 122 -32.01 12.94 -2.02
CA HIS A 122 -32.34 12.17 -3.22
C HIS A 122 -31.26 11.12 -3.49
N GLU A 123 -31.67 9.88 -3.72
CA GLU A 123 -30.79 8.78 -4.12
C GLU A 123 -30.44 8.88 -5.60
N VAL A 124 -29.16 8.84 -5.95
CA VAL A 124 -28.66 8.87 -7.33
C VAL A 124 -27.86 7.59 -7.58
N ALA A 125 -28.19 6.87 -8.65
CA ALA A 125 -27.43 5.68 -9.07
C ALA A 125 -26.28 6.10 -9.97
N VAL A 126 -25.08 5.63 -9.67
CA VAL A 126 -23.87 5.86 -10.45
C VAL A 126 -23.30 4.53 -10.91
N PHE A 127 -23.30 4.32 -12.22
CA PHE A 127 -22.65 3.17 -12.82
C PHE A 127 -21.22 3.56 -13.20
N THR A 128 -20.24 2.84 -12.69
CA THR A 128 -18.83 3.02 -13.05
C THR A 128 -18.44 1.95 -14.04
N VAL A 129 -18.11 2.35 -15.26
CA VAL A 129 -17.62 1.46 -16.33
C VAL A 129 -16.10 1.51 -16.35
N ALA A 130 -15.48 0.33 -16.27
CA ALA A 130 -14.03 0.21 -16.24
C ALA A 130 -13.36 0.81 -17.50
N ALA A 131 -12.15 1.32 -17.33
CA ALA A 131 -11.36 1.87 -18.43
C ALA A 131 -11.06 0.80 -19.49
N PRO A 132 -11.25 1.09 -20.80
CA PRO A 132 -10.88 0.17 -21.87
C PRO A 132 -9.37 0.00 -21.95
N ARG A 133 -8.91 -1.21 -22.22
CA ARG A 133 -7.50 -1.58 -22.30
C ARG A 133 -7.14 -2.13 -23.68
N PRO A 134 -5.86 -2.02 -24.10
CA PRO A 134 -5.33 -2.86 -25.17
C PRO A 134 -5.67 -4.34 -24.91
N GLY A 135 -6.08 -5.07 -25.94
CA GLY A 135 -6.48 -6.47 -25.86
C GLY A 135 -7.95 -6.72 -25.47
N ASP A 136 -8.70 -5.69 -25.05
CA ASP A 136 -10.11 -5.87 -24.67
C ASP A 136 -10.99 -6.26 -25.86
N ARG A 137 -11.86 -7.25 -25.63
CA ARG A 137 -12.87 -7.71 -26.60
C ARG A 137 -13.78 -6.58 -27.06
N ILE A 138 -14.23 -6.65 -28.31
CA ILE A 138 -15.28 -5.77 -28.82
C ILE A 138 -16.61 -6.17 -28.18
N HIS A 139 -17.24 -5.25 -27.47
CA HIS A 139 -18.52 -5.51 -26.80
C HIS A 139 -19.69 -5.16 -27.71
N SER A 140 -20.73 -5.98 -27.69
CA SER A 140 -21.91 -5.80 -28.54
C SER A 140 -23.20 -6.06 -27.78
N LEU A 141 -24.30 -5.54 -28.30
CA LEU A 141 -25.65 -5.80 -27.81
C LEU A 141 -25.94 -7.31 -27.86
N VAL A 142 -26.34 -7.88 -26.73
CA VAL A 142 -26.63 -9.32 -26.60
C VAL A 142 -27.95 -9.68 -27.27
N THR A 143 -29.03 -8.96 -26.94
CA THR A 143 -30.39 -9.22 -27.46
C THR A 143 -30.88 -8.08 -28.33
N THR A 144 -31.51 -8.41 -29.47
CA THR A 144 -32.15 -7.44 -30.36
C THR A 144 -33.18 -6.59 -29.62
N TYR A 145 -33.10 -5.27 -29.79
CA TYR A 145 -34.07 -4.32 -29.26
C TYR A 145 -34.34 -3.21 -30.28
N GLU A 146 -35.63 -3.02 -30.59
CA GLU A 146 -36.09 -2.13 -31.66
C GLU A 146 -35.31 -2.36 -32.97
N ASN A 147 -34.65 -1.33 -33.49
CA ASN A 147 -33.90 -1.38 -34.74
C ASN A 147 -32.44 -1.86 -34.57
N ASN A 148 -32.00 -2.14 -33.33
CA ASN A 148 -30.65 -2.60 -33.04
C ASN A 148 -30.64 -4.12 -32.90
N ARG A 149 -30.02 -4.80 -33.85
CA ARG A 149 -29.91 -6.27 -33.84
C ARG A 149 -28.90 -6.73 -32.78
N SER A 150 -29.06 -7.94 -32.28
CA SER A 150 -27.99 -8.65 -31.57
C SER A 150 -26.69 -8.56 -32.38
N GLY A 151 -25.57 -8.30 -31.70
CA GLY A 151 -24.27 -8.02 -32.30
C GLY A 151 -24.02 -6.55 -32.66
N THR A 152 -24.99 -5.64 -32.47
CA THR A 152 -24.74 -4.20 -32.68
C THR A 152 -23.70 -3.69 -31.69
N VAL A 153 -22.59 -3.17 -32.22
CA VAL A 153 -21.54 -2.52 -31.43
C VAL A 153 -21.89 -1.05 -31.27
N PHE A 154 -21.87 -0.54 -30.04
CA PHE A 154 -22.02 0.89 -29.78
C PHE A 154 -20.67 1.49 -29.41
N HIS A 155 -20.46 2.76 -29.74
CA HIS A 155 -19.27 3.52 -29.39
C HIS A 155 -19.66 4.88 -28.81
N ARG A 156 -18.98 5.33 -27.75
CA ARG A 156 -19.23 6.66 -27.17
C ARG A 156 -18.51 7.75 -27.97
N GLY A 157 -19.28 8.56 -28.67
CA GLY A 157 -18.81 9.79 -29.32
C GLY A 157 -18.65 10.95 -28.33
N VAL A 158 -18.74 12.20 -28.80
CA VAL A 158 -18.57 13.39 -27.95
C VAL A 158 -19.68 13.50 -26.88
N ALA A 159 -20.93 13.20 -27.23
CA ALA A 159 -22.09 13.28 -26.33
C ALA A 159 -23.21 12.28 -26.69
N SER A 160 -22.90 11.22 -27.44
CA SER A 160 -23.90 10.22 -27.85
C SER A 160 -23.28 8.84 -28.04
N SER A 161 -24.14 7.82 -28.02
CA SER A 161 -23.77 6.40 -28.08
C SER A 161 -24.39 5.70 -29.30
N PRO A 162 -24.08 6.11 -30.55
CA PRO A 162 -24.62 5.50 -31.76
C PRO A 162 -23.97 4.13 -32.05
N PRO A 163 -24.53 3.34 -32.97
CA PRO A 163 -23.83 2.20 -33.56
C PRO A 163 -22.47 2.62 -34.11
N ALA A 164 -21.45 1.80 -33.86
CA ALA A 164 -20.08 2.02 -34.33
C ALA A 164 -20.05 2.06 -35.86
N THR A 165 -19.33 3.03 -36.44
CA THR A 165 -19.10 3.08 -37.89
C THR A 165 -17.93 2.17 -38.26
N HIS A 166 -17.64 2.09 -39.57
CA HIS A 166 -16.43 1.42 -40.05
C HIS A 166 -15.16 1.90 -39.32
N ARG A 167 -15.05 3.20 -39.04
CA ARG A 167 -13.86 3.77 -38.39
C ARG A 167 -13.70 3.27 -36.94
N GLU A 168 -14.77 3.29 -36.16
CA GLU A 168 -14.73 2.80 -34.78
C GLU A 168 -14.51 1.29 -34.74
N LEU A 169 -15.04 0.53 -35.70
CA LEU A 169 -14.77 -0.91 -35.79
C LEU A 169 -13.29 -1.21 -36.09
N ILE A 170 -12.63 -0.44 -36.96
CA ILE A 170 -11.18 -0.58 -37.19
C ILE A 170 -10.41 -0.26 -35.90
N MET A 171 -10.72 0.84 -35.22
CA MET A 171 -10.09 1.17 -33.93
C MET A 171 -10.24 0.05 -32.90
N LEU A 172 -11.43 -0.55 -32.80
CA LEU A 172 -11.73 -1.64 -31.89
C LEU A 172 -11.00 -2.94 -32.26
N GLN A 173 -10.81 -3.21 -33.56
CA GLN A 173 -9.99 -4.32 -34.04
C GLN A 173 -8.51 -4.11 -33.73
N ASP A 174 -7.98 -2.91 -33.97
CA ASP A 174 -6.59 -2.56 -33.64
C ASP A 174 -6.35 -2.67 -32.14
N ARG A 175 -7.29 -2.22 -31.31
CA ARG A 175 -7.25 -2.37 -29.85
C ARG A 175 -7.21 -3.85 -29.46
N LEU A 176 -8.06 -4.69 -30.05
CA LEU A 176 -8.17 -6.12 -29.75
C LEU A 176 -6.87 -6.87 -30.07
N LEU A 177 -6.15 -6.46 -31.12
CA LEU A 177 -4.90 -7.11 -31.54
C LEU A 177 -3.67 -6.65 -30.75
N GLN A 178 -3.79 -5.61 -29.93
CA GLN A 178 -2.71 -5.22 -29.03
C GLN A 178 -2.67 -6.18 -27.84
N ASP A 179 -1.46 -6.60 -27.46
CA ASP A 179 -1.28 -7.33 -26.21
C ASP A 179 -1.74 -6.45 -25.04
N PRO A 180 -2.50 -6.99 -24.07
CA PRO A 180 -2.78 -6.26 -22.85
C PRO A 180 -1.44 -5.88 -22.21
N PRO A 181 -1.31 -4.66 -21.64
CA PRO A 181 -0.09 -4.29 -20.96
C PRO A 181 0.19 -5.31 -19.86
N ARG A 182 1.39 -5.91 -19.87
CA ARG A 182 1.80 -6.87 -18.84
C ARG A 182 1.61 -6.22 -17.46
N PRO A 183 1.08 -6.93 -16.45
CA PRO A 183 1.02 -6.42 -15.09
C PRO A 183 2.39 -5.90 -14.63
N LEU A 184 2.41 -4.80 -13.88
CA LEU A 184 3.67 -4.18 -13.44
C LEU A 184 4.56 -5.16 -12.65
N GLY A 185 3.96 -6.05 -11.85
CA GLY A 185 4.70 -7.10 -11.12
C GLY A 185 5.37 -8.12 -12.04
N GLU A 186 4.75 -8.47 -13.18
CA GLU A 186 5.39 -9.34 -14.18
C GLU A 186 6.53 -8.60 -14.89
N GLN A 187 6.31 -7.33 -15.29
CA GLN A 187 7.37 -6.50 -15.87
C GLN A 187 8.56 -6.34 -14.92
N PHE A 188 8.28 -6.21 -13.62
CA PHE A 188 9.31 -6.12 -12.59
C PHE A 188 10.09 -7.43 -12.48
N ARG A 189 9.40 -8.57 -12.38
CA ARG A 189 10.04 -9.88 -12.32
C ARG A 189 10.92 -10.15 -13.55
N ASP A 190 10.38 -9.90 -14.75
CA ASP A 190 11.14 -10.02 -16.01
C ASP A 190 12.40 -9.16 -15.98
N ALA A 191 12.30 -7.92 -15.48
CA ALA A 191 13.44 -7.02 -15.38
C ALA A 191 14.50 -7.51 -14.39
N VAL A 192 14.08 -8.10 -13.27
CA VAL A 192 14.99 -8.73 -12.30
C VAL A 192 15.69 -9.94 -12.91
N GLU A 193 14.93 -10.84 -13.55
CA GLU A 193 15.45 -12.04 -14.21
C GLU A 193 16.42 -11.72 -15.34
N GLN A 194 16.15 -10.66 -16.10
CA GLN A 194 17.02 -10.15 -17.17
C GLN A 194 18.21 -9.34 -16.64
N GLY A 195 18.27 -9.05 -15.34
CA GLY A 195 19.31 -8.20 -14.75
C GLY A 195 19.30 -6.78 -15.30
N ASN A 196 18.13 -6.19 -15.53
CA ASN A 196 17.98 -4.84 -16.08
C ASN A 196 17.75 -3.79 -14.97
N PRO A 197 18.82 -3.18 -14.43
CA PRO A 197 18.70 -2.28 -13.27
C PRO A 197 17.91 -1.01 -13.57
N LEU A 198 17.86 -0.55 -14.83
CA LEU A 198 17.13 0.66 -15.21
C LEU A 198 15.62 0.47 -15.09
N VAL A 199 15.10 -0.67 -15.54
CA VAL A 199 13.67 -0.98 -15.45
C VAL A 199 13.28 -1.25 -14.00
N VAL A 200 14.10 -2.01 -13.26
CA VAL A 200 13.92 -2.24 -11.81
C VAL A 200 13.87 -0.89 -11.07
N ALA A 201 14.84 0.00 -11.29
CA ALA A 201 14.88 1.31 -10.64
C ALA A 201 13.66 2.18 -10.95
N ARG A 202 13.21 2.18 -12.21
CA ARG A 202 12.02 2.95 -12.63
C ARG A 202 10.76 2.45 -11.94
N LEU A 203 10.56 1.13 -11.91
CA LEU A 203 9.38 0.52 -11.29
C LEU A 203 9.38 0.70 -9.77
N MET A 204 10.51 0.47 -9.10
CA MET A 204 10.65 0.74 -7.67
C MET A 204 10.34 2.20 -7.33
N ARG A 205 10.89 3.14 -8.10
CA ARG A 205 10.65 4.57 -7.89
C ARG A 205 9.17 4.92 -8.05
N ALA A 206 8.50 4.39 -9.07
CA ALA A 206 7.07 4.62 -9.28
C ALA A 206 6.23 4.11 -8.10
N THR A 207 6.51 2.89 -7.62
CA THR A 207 5.83 2.32 -6.45
C THR A 207 6.06 3.15 -5.19
N VAL A 208 7.30 3.57 -4.92
CA VAL A 208 7.62 4.41 -3.76
C VAL A 208 6.96 5.79 -3.86
N GLN A 209 6.94 6.41 -5.05
CA GLN A 209 6.30 7.70 -5.26
C GLN A 209 4.80 7.64 -5.01
N GLN A 210 4.12 6.57 -5.42
CA GLN A 210 2.70 6.38 -5.13
C GLN A 210 2.43 6.29 -3.63
N LEU A 211 3.26 5.55 -2.88
CA LEU A 211 3.14 5.43 -1.43
C LEU A 211 3.44 6.76 -0.72
N GLN A 212 4.44 7.51 -1.19
CA GLN A 212 4.76 8.85 -0.66
C GLN A 212 3.64 9.86 -0.94
N ALA A 213 3.04 9.82 -2.14
CA ALA A 213 1.91 10.66 -2.49
C ALA A 213 0.70 10.37 -1.61
N ALA A 214 0.38 9.09 -1.40
CA ALA A 214 -0.69 8.69 -0.49
C ALA A 214 -0.41 9.21 0.92
N ARG A 215 0.80 8.97 1.49
CA ARG A 215 1.26 9.49 2.80
C ARG A 215 1.16 11.01 2.93
N ALA A 216 1.24 11.73 1.81
CA ALA A 216 1.17 13.17 1.77
C ALA A 216 -0.27 13.70 1.63
N ASP A 217 -1.27 12.84 1.51
CA ASP A 217 -2.68 13.22 1.42
C ASP A 217 -3.34 13.16 2.81
N PRO A 218 -3.74 14.29 3.41
CA PRO A 218 -4.39 14.31 4.73
C PRO A 218 -5.76 13.62 4.76
N GLN A 219 -6.41 13.40 3.59
CA GLN A 219 -7.66 12.65 3.50
C GLN A 219 -7.43 11.15 3.62
N VAL A 220 -6.26 10.68 3.16
CA VAL A 220 -5.85 9.27 3.25
C VAL A 220 -5.15 9.02 4.59
N PHE A 221 -4.20 9.88 4.97
CA PHE A 221 -3.39 9.78 6.18
C PHE A 221 -3.42 11.10 6.98
N PRO A 222 -4.41 11.28 7.88
CA PRO A 222 -4.55 12.46 8.71
C PRO A 222 -3.43 12.57 9.76
N ASN A 223 -3.18 13.80 10.19
CA ASN A 223 -2.15 14.12 11.19
C ASN A 223 -2.62 14.04 12.63
N THR A 224 -3.93 14.07 12.85
CA THR A 224 -4.55 14.04 14.16
C THR A 224 -5.72 13.07 14.15
N PHE A 225 -6.03 12.51 15.31
CA PHE A 225 -7.26 11.73 15.45
C PHE A 225 -8.50 12.61 15.31
N ALA A 226 -9.53 12.07 14.67
CA ALA A 226 -10.81 12.74 14.51
C ALA A 226 -11.59 12.83 15.84
N SER A 227 -11.34 11.89 16.75
CA SER A 227 -11.98 11.81 18.06
C SER A 227 -10.96 12.01 19.19
N ARG A 228 -11.44 12.57 20.30
CA ARG A 228 -10.68 12.63 21.57
C ARG A 228 -10.90 11.40 22.46
N GLN A 229 -11.85 10.53 22.11
CA GLN A 229 -12.11 9.31 22.89
C GLN A 229 -11.01 8.27 22.64
N PRO A 230 -10.31 7.76 23.66
CA PRO A 230 -9.17 6.87 23.48
C PRO A 230 -9.43 5.64 22.61
N VAL A 231 -10.56 4.95 22.82
CA VAL A 231 -10.92 3.76 22.03
C VAL A 231 -11.13 4.10 20.55
N GLU A 232 -11.82 5.21 20.26
CA GLU A 232 -12.00 5.69 18.87
C GLU A 232 -10.67 6.02 18.19
N GLN A 233 -9.70 6.56 18.95
CA GLN A 233 -8.35 6.80 18.44
C GLN A 233 -7.65 5.49 18.07
N LEU A 234 -7.75 4.46 18.93
CA LEU A 234 -7.16 3.16 18.64
C LEU A 234 -7.82 2.48 17.43
N ARG A 235 -9.14 2.63 17.24
CA ARG A 235 -9.82 2.14 16.01
C ARG A 235 -9.33 2.85 14.76
N GLN A 236 -9.26 4.18 14.81
CA GLN A 236 -8.72 4.96 13.69
C GLN A 236 -7.26 4.56 13.39
N TYR A 237 -6.47 4.30 14.42
CA TYR A 237 -5.10 3.81 14.28
C TYR A 237 -5.03 2.45 13.56
N LEU A 238 -5.92 1.50 13.91
CA LEU A 238 -6.01 0.20 13.23
C LEU A 238 -6.38 0.34 11.76
N ALA A 239 -7.42 1.11 11.45
CA ALA A 239 -7.84 1.35 10.07
C ALA A 239 -6.70 1.98 9.24
N MET A 240 -5.93 2.86 9.86
CA MET A 240 -4.76 3.47 9.24
C MET A 240 -3.64 2.49 8.97
N ALA A 241 -3.35 1.61 9.93
CA ALA A 241 -2.33 0.59 9.79
C ALA A 241 -2.67 -0.40 8.67
N GLN A 242 -3.94 -0.79 8.56
CA GLN A 242 -4.43 -1.62 7.45
C GLN A 242 -4.26 -0.91 6.10
N SER A 243 -4.65 0.36 6.00
CA SER A 243 -4.46 1.16 4.78
C SER A 243 -2.98 1.25 4.37
N TYR A 244 -2.08 1.40 5.35
CA TYR A 244 -0.65 1.35 5.10
C TYR A 244 -0.18 0.00 4.58
N GLN A 245 -0.63 -1.11 5.16
CA GLN A 245 -0.29 -2.46 4.71
C GLN A 245 -0.75 -2.70 3.26
N GLU A 246 -2.00 -2.37 2.94
CA GLU A 246 -2.59 -2.55 1.61
C GLU A 246 -1.82 -1.75 0.55
N LEU A 247 -1.49 -0.49 0.82
CA LEU A 247 -0.69 0.34 -0.10
C LEU A 247 0.76 -0.13 -0.23
N THR A 248 1.30 -0.80 0.79
CA THR A 248 2.69 -1.29 0.78
C THR A 248 2.81 -2.63 0.08
N ALA A 249 1.75 -3.43 -0.01
CA ALA A 249 1.80 -4.80 -0.55
C ALA A 249 2.54 -4.94 -1.90
N PRO A 250 2.31 -4.08 -2.93
CA PRO A 250 3.05 -4.17 -4.19
C PRO A 250 4.56 -3.98 -4.04
N LEU A 251 4.98 -3.11 -3.12
CA LEU A 251 6.39 -2.89 -2.81
C LEU A 251 7.00 -4.11 -2.11
N LEU A 252 6.26 -4.74 -1.20
CA LEU A 252 6.72 -5.95 -0.52
C LEU A 252 6.96 -7.06 -1.55
N ASP A 253 6.03 -7.28 -2.48
CA ASP A 253 6.17 -8.30 -3.52
C ASP A 253 7.40 -8.05 -4.41
N HIS A 254 7.67 -6.79 -4.76
CA HIS A 254 8.88 -6.42 -5.50
C HIS A 254 10.17 -6.72 -4.72
N LEU A 255 10.24 -6.32 -3.44
CA LEU A 255 11.40 -6.57 -2.59
C LEU A 255 11.61 -8.07 -2.33
N ILE A 256 10.53 -8.81 -2.07
CA ILE A 256 10.57 -10.27 -1.89
C ILE A 256 11.09 -10.95 -3.15
N THR A 257 10.64 -10.51 -4.32
CA THR A 257 11.09 -11.09 -5.59
C THR A 257 12.55 -10.78 -5.86
N ALA A 258 12.99 -9.54 -5.65
CA ALA A 258 14.29 -9.09 -6.13
C ALA A 258 15.44 -9.29 -5.13
N CYS A 259 15.19 -9.16 -3.83
CA CYS A 259 16.25 -9.19 -2.83
C CYS A 259 16.84 -10.59 -2.63
N ALA A 260 16.14 -11.67 -3.01
CA ALA A 260 16.68 -13.03 -2.99
C ALA A 260 17.83 -13.24 -4.00
N TRP A 261 17.94 -12.41 -5.05
CA TRP A 261 18.89 -12.63 -6.14
C TRP A 261 20.07 -11.65 -6.06
N PRO A 262 21.31 -12.13 -5.83
CA PRO A 262 22.49 -11.28 -5.80
C PRO A 262 22.69 -10.51 -7.11
N ASN A 263 22.68 -9.18 -7.03
CA ASN A 263 23.01 -8.29 -8.14
C ASN A 263 23.53 -6.95 -7.58
N PRO A 264 24.83 -6.65 -7.74
CA PRO A 264 25.43 -5.41 -7.25
C PRO A 264 24.80 -4.14 -7.83
N ASP A 265 24.31 -4.17 -9.08
CA ASP A 265 23.66 -3.02 -9.71
C ASP A 265 22.31 -2.67 -9.04
N HIS A 266 21.72 -3.62 -8.32
CA HIS A 266 20.48 -3.41 -7.58
C HIS A 266 20.70 -2.85 -6.16
N GLU A 267 21.89 -3.01 -5.57
CA GLU A 267 22.16 -2.58 -4.19
C GLU A 267 21.84 -1.09 -4.00
N ARG A 268 22.28 -0.23 -4.93
CA ARG A 268 21.95 1.20 -4.87
C ARG A 268 20.45 1.47 -4.97
N ILE A 269 19.72 0.67 -5.74
CA ILE A 269 18.25 0.81 -5.89
C ILE A 269 17.56 0.51 -4.55
N TRP A 270 18.00 -0.52 -3.83
CA TRP A 270 17.49 -0.86 -2.49
C TRP A 270 17.79 0.24 -1.47
N ALA A 271 19.02 0.75 -1.46
CA ALA A 271 19.41 1.85 -0.58
C ALA A 271 18.58 3.12 -0.85
N ASP A 272 18.43 3.52 -2.11
CA ASP A 272 17.63 4.69 -2.51
C ASP A 272 16.14 4.51 -2.18
N THR A 273 15.59 3.30 -2.38
CA THR A 273 14.21 2.93 -2.00
C THR A 273 14.00 3.11 -0.50
N MET A 274 14.87 2.53 0.32
CA MET A 274 14.75 2.58 1.77
C MET A 274 15.00 4.00 2.30
N ALA A 275 15.94 4.75 1.72
CA ALA A 275 16.17 6.15 2.05
C ALA A 275 14.92 7.00 1.77
N ALA A 276 14.22 6.76 0.67
CA ALA A 276 13.01 7.49 0.29
C ALA A 276 11.83 7.18 1.24
N LEU A 277 11.66 5.92 1.64
CA LEU A 277 10.61 5.51 2.59
C LEU A 277 10.84 6.05 4.00
N ALA A 278 12.10 6.10 4.42
CA ALA A 278 12.53 6.54 5.74
C ALA A 278 12.58 8.06 5.91
N GLN A 279 12.43 8.84 4.82
CA GLN A 279 12.42 10.30 4.91
C GLN A 279 11.33 10.76 5.88
N PRO A 280 11.66 11.67 6.82
CA PRO A 280 10.65 12.39 7.56
C PRO A 280 9.82 13.24 6.57
N ALA A 281 8.53 12.92 6.41
CA ALA A 281 7.66 13.66 5.50
C ALA A 281 6.96 14.82 6.22
N PRO A 282 7.30 16.09 5.94
CA PRO A 282 6.42 17.20 6.26
C PRO A 282 5.25 17.23 5.28
N LEU A 283 4.07 17.60 5.78
CA LEU A 283 2.97 18.07 4.95
C LEU A 283 3.10 19.58 4.89
N SER A 284 3.13 20.15 3.68
CA SER A 284 3.37 21.58 3.44
C SER A 284 2.45 22.49 4.27
N ASP A 285 1.23 22.05 4.54
CA ASP A 285 0.20 22.83 5.25
C ASP A 285 0.39 22.87 6.77
N THR A 286 1.34 22.10 7.32
CA THR A 286 1.59 22.02 8.77
C THR A 286 2.79 22.85 9.24
N VAL A 287 3.59 23.40 8.33
CA VAL A 287 4.77 24.21 8.67
C VAL A 287 4.34 25.65 8.99
N THR A 288 4.25 25.98 10.28
CA THR A 288 3.79 27.30 10.76
C THR A 288 4.93 28.29 10.96
N GLY A 289 6.18 27.84 10.86
CA GLY A 289 7.34 28.72 10.94
C GLY A 289 8.67 28.00 10.85
N GLN A 290 9.75 28.77 10.93
CA GLN A 290 11.11 28.25 11.03
C GLN A 290 11.77 28.83 12.28
N MET A 291 12.53 28.02 13.00
CA MET A 291 13.31 28.44 14.16
C MET A 291 14.76 27.99 14.01
N ARG A 292 15.70 28.77 14.54
CA ARG A 292 17.11 28.41 14.61
C ARG A 292 17.46 28.00 16.03
N VAL A 293 17.96 26.78 16.21
CA VAL A 293 18.46 26.26 17.49
C VAL A 293 19.95 25.99 17.33
N GLY A 294 20.78 26.92 17.80
CA GLY A 294 22.23 26.91 17.55
C GLY A 294 22.54 27.03 16.06
N ALA A 295 23.32 26.08 15.52
CA ALA A 295 23.64 26.01 14.09
C ALA A 295 22.54 25.33 13.24
N THR A 296 21.48 24.80 13.86
CA THR A 296 20.48 23.97 13.20
C THR A 296 19.20 24.77 12.90
N GLN A 297 18.66 24.59 11.70
CA GLN A 297 17.37 25.14 11.28
C GLN A 297 16.29 24.07 11.51
N ALA A 298 15.24 24.41 12.25
CA ALA A 298 14.13 23.53 12.58
C ALA A 298 12.81 24.14 12.07
N LEU A 299 11.86 23.30 11.65
CA LEU A 299 10.51 23.73 11.29
C LEU A 299 9.60 23.69 12.52
N ILE A 300 8.77 24.71 12.70
CA ILE A 300 7.64 24.68 13.65
C ILE A 300 6.49 24.01 12.90
N VAL A 301 5.97 22.91 13.46
CA VAL A 301 4.91 22.11 12.85
C VAL A 301 3.74 22.03 13.82
N GLU A 302 2.55 22.47 13.41
CA GLU A 302 1.33 22.44 14.25
C GLU A 302 0.52 21.16 13.98
N GLY A 303 -0.14 20.61 15.01
CA GLY A 303 -1.20 19.61 14.86
C GLY A 303 -0.78 18.23 14.38
N ARG A 304 0.22 17.58 15.01
CA ARG A 304 0.55 16.16 14.76
C ARG A 304 0.44 15.32 16.01
N ASP A 305 -0.20 14.16 15.90
CA ASP A 305 -0.17 13.12 16.92
C ASP A 305 1.03 12.19 16.67
N ASP A 306 1.89 12.05 17.67
CA ASP A 306 3.13 11.26 17.58
C ASP A 306 2.86 9.79 17.20
N ARG A 307 1.70 9.25 17.57
CA ARG A 307 1.32 7.87 17.25
C ARG A 307 1.08 7.69 15.76
N LEU A 308 0.34 8.61 15.13
CA LEU A 308 0.10 8.57 13.68
C LEU A 308 1.39 8.84 12.89
N GLN A 309 2.27 9.69 13.44
CA GLN A 309 3.59 9.94 12.85
C GLN A 309 4.51 8.71 12.93
N ALA A 310 4.49 7.97 14.03
CA ALA A 310 5.20 6.69 14.16
C ALA A 310 4.64 5.67 13.15
N LEU A 311 3.32 5.53 13.09
CA LEU A 311 2.64 4.60 12.18
C LEU A 311 2.95 4.88 10.70
N ALA A 312 3.21 6.13 10.32
CA ALA A 312 3.62 6.47 8.96
C ALA A 312 4.94 5.81 8.51
N LEU A 313 5.73 5.24 9.42
CA LEU A 313 6.94 4.45 9.13
C LEU A 313 6.67 2.95 8.99
N LEU A 314 5.44 2.50 9.26
CA LEU A 314 5.06 1.09 9.11
C LEU A 314 5.37 0.56 7.70
N PRO A 315 5.07 1.26 6.60
CA PRO A 315 5.48 0.82 5.27
C PRO A 315 6.98 0.55 5.13
N ALA A 316 7.81 1.42 5.68
CA ALA A 316 9.27 1.28 5.63
C ALA A 316 9.74 0.10 6.50
N THR A 317 9.08 -0.12 7.65
CA THR A 317 9.37 -1.24 8.56
C THR A 317 9.01 -2.57 7.90
N LEU A 318 7.84 -2.67 7.25
CA LEU A 318 7.45 -3.87 6.50
C LEU A 318 8.38 -4.12 5.31
N ALA A 319 8.77 -3.07 4.59
CA ALA A 319 9.68 -3.16 3.45
C ALA A 319 11.08 -3.65 3.85
N VAL A 320 11.68 -3.10 4.93
CA VAL A 320 13.00 -3.56 5.39
C VAL A 320 12.96 -5.03 5.80
N TYR A 321 11.87 -5.47 6.45
CA TYR A 321 11.66 -6.87 6.79
C TYR A 321 11.55 -7.75 5.56
N ALA A 322 10.62 -7.44 4.67
CA ALA A 322 10.31 -8.27 3.53
C ALA A 322 11.54 -8.44 2.62
N GLY A 323 12.25 -7.34 2.34
CA GLY A 323 13.50 -7.38 1.58
C GLY A 323 14.60 -8.15 2.30
N SER A 324 14.72 -8.00 3.63
CA SER A 324 15.80 -8.65 4.40
C SER A 324 15.57 -10.14 4.59
N ILE A 325 14.33 -10.59 4.83
CA ILE A 325 13.96 -12.01 4.89
C ILE A 325 14.28 -12.68 3.55
N SER A 326 13.93 -12.02 2.44
CA SER A 326 14.25 -12.50 1.10
C SER A 326 15.76 -12.52 0.84
N ALA A 327 16.49 -11.47 1.25
CA ALA A 327 17.95 -11.40 1.14
C ALA A 327 18.66 -12.50 1.95
N VAL A 328 18.22 -12.76 3.18
CA VAL A 328 18.73 -13.84 4.04
C VAL A 328 18.48 -15.20 3.39
N GLN A 329 17.26 -15.43 2.88
CA GLN A 329 16.95 -16.66 2.14
C GLN A 329 17.94 -16.86 1.00
N GLY A 330 18.12 -15.83 0.17
CA GLY A 330 18.95 -15.88 -1.04
C GLY A 330 20.45 -15.79 -0.79
N ARG A 331 20.86 -15.67 0.49
CA ARG A 331 22.23 -15.34 0.92
C ARG A 331 22.78 -14.08 0.22
N ASN A 332 21.90 -13.15 -0.12
CA ASN A 332 22.22 -11.88 -0.77
C ASN A 332 22.52 -10.80 0.27
N PHE A 333 23.63 -10.94 0.97
CA PHE A 333 23.98 -10.03 2.05
C PHE A 333 24.35 -8.61 1.58
N GLY A 334 24.63 -8.41 0.28
CA GLY A 334 24.74 -7.08 -0.34
C GLY A 334 23.41 -6.33 -0.32
N ALA A 335 22.30 -7.01 -0.66
CA ALA A 335 20.97 -6.43 -0.51
C ALA A 335 20.61 -6.17 0.96
N LEU A 336 20.94 -7.09 1.88
CA LEU A 336 20.73 -6.87 3.31
C LEU A 336 21.47 -5.60 3.80
N ARG A 337 22.74 -5.42 3.40
CA ARG A 337 23.52 -4.20 3.70
C ARG A 337 22.85 -2.96 3.11
N ALA A 338 22.44 -3.03 1.85
CA ALA A 338 21.81 -1.92 1.15
C ALA A 338 20.49 -1.46 1.77
N LEU A 339 19.64 -2.41 2.18
CA LEU A 339 18.35 -2.14 2.82
C LEU A 339 18.50 -1.52 4.22
N THR A 340 19.64 -1.71 4.88
CA THR A 340 19.82 -1.36 6.30
C THR A 340 20.77 -0.19 6.53
N THR A 341 21.97 -0.20 5.93
CA THR A 341 23.10 0.64 6.36
C THR A 341 23.74 1.50 5.27
N ASP A 342 23.53 1.20 3.98
CA ASP A 342 24.17 1.96 2.89
C ASP A 342 23.62 3.40 2.74
N ALA A 343 22.42 3.66 3.25
CA ALA A 343 21.82 4.98 3.24
C ALA A 343 21.71 5.60 4.64
N THR A 344 21.82 6.92 4.69
CA THR A 344 21.48 7.71 5.89
C THR A 344 20.36 8.68 5.60
N VAL A 345 19.52 8.94 6.59
CA VAL A 345 18.38 9.87 6.52
C VAL A 345 18.41 10.84 7.70
N PRO A 346 17.76 12.02 7.59
CA PRO A 346 17.57 12.88 8.74
C PRO A 346 16.77 12.15 9.83
N TRP A 347 17.20 12.29 11.08
CA TRP A 347 16.53 11.69 12.25
C TRP A 347 15.08 12.17 12.37
N SER A 348 14.88 13.48 12.26
CA SER A 348 13.56 14.10 12.30
C SER A 348 13.52 15.37 11.45
N ILE A 349 12.31 15.84 11.15
CA ILE A 349 12.08 17.14 10.50
C ILE A 349 12.68 18.28 11.34
N THR A 350 12.67 18.13 12.67
CA THR A 350 13.19 19.12 13.62
C THR A 350 14.70 19.08 13.78
N HIS A 351 15.36 17.97 13.42
CA HIS A 351 16.81 17.80 13.50
C HIS A 351 17.37 17.33 12.14
N PRO A 352 17.24 18.14 11.06
CA PRO A 352 17.58 17.69 9.71
C PRO A 352 19.08 17.41 9.51
N ASN A 353 19.94 18.00 10.35
CA ASN A 353 21.38 17.83 10.31
C ASN A 353 21.86 16.57 11.06
N LEU A 354 21.04 16.02 11.96
CA LEU A 354 21.35 14.76 12.63
C LEU A 354 20.95 13.64 11.67
N ARG A 355 21.95 13.00 11.05
CA ARG A 355 21.73 11.90 10.12
C ARG A 355 21.99 10.57 10.79
N VAL A 356 21.09 9.62 10.54
CA VAL A 356 21.12 8.26 11.07
C VAL A 356 21.08 7.26 9.94
N THR A 357 21.59 6.05 10.16
CA THR A 357 21.40 4.94 9.20
C THR A 357 19.93 4.60 9.06
N VAL A 358 19.50 4.15 7.88
CA VAL A 358 18.09 3.84 7.63
C VAL A 358 17.54 2.84 8.64
N ILE A 359 18.27 1.78 9.00
CA ILE A 359 17.82 0.77 9.96
C ILE A 359 17.41 1.34 11.34
N GLU A 360 18.04 2.42 11.79
CA GLU A 360 17.64 3.08 13.04
C GLU A 360 16.29 3.80 12.89
N ARG A 361 16.02 4.36 11.70
CA ARG A 361 14.78 5.11 11.44
C ARG A 361 13.59 4.21 11.12
N VAL A 362 13.82 3.06 10.48
CA VAL A 362 12.77 2.13 10.02
C VAL A 362 12.63 0.90 10.90
N GLY A 363 13.37 0.85 12.01
CA GLY A 363 13.24 -0.20 13.00
C GLY A 363 11.84 -0.24 13.64
N PRO A 364 11.52 -1.33 14.34
CA PRO A 364 10.20 -1.57 14.91
C PRO A 364 9.93 -0.60 16.06
N TRP A 365 10.99 -0.10 16.71
CA TRP A 365 10.92 0.79 17.86
C TRP A 365 10.30 2.10 17.43
N GLU A 366 10.74 2.63 16.29
CA GLU A 366 10.28 3.88 15.71
C GLU A 366 8.83 3.80 15.22
N ALA A 367 8.45 2.72 14.54
CA ALA A 367 7.11 2.60 13.96
C ALA A 367 6.05 2.05 14.92
N LEU A 368 6.44 1.19 15.87
CA LEU A 368 5.49 0.35 16.61
C LEU A 368 5.61 0.42 18.13
N SER A 369 6.74 0.89 18.68
CA SER A 369 7.03 0.73 20.12
C SER A 369 7.51 1.99 20.83
N ARG A 370 7.33 3.19 20.25
CA ARG A 370 7.52 4.47 20.97
C ARG A 370 6.48 4.68 22.07
N ASP A 371 5.29 4.13 21.88
CA ASP A 371 4.20 4.10 22.86
C ASP A 371 3.73 2.65 23.00
N ASP A 372 3.64 2.17 24.26
CA ASP A 372 3.29 0.79 24.59
C ASP A 372 1.92 0.38 24.06
N SER A 373 1.00 1.33 23.89
CA SER A 373 -0.34 1.07 23.36
C SER A 373 -0.34 0.69 21.89
N LEU A 374 0.64 1.11 21.09
CA LEU A 374 0.59 0.99 19.62
C LEU A 374 0.75 -0.45 19.13
N ALA A 375 1.85 -1.10 19.50
CA ALA A 375 2.04 -2.51 19.19
C ALA A 375 0.98 -3.40 19.85
N LEU A 376 0.50 -3.03 21.05
CA LEU A 376 -0.60 -3.74 21.72
C LEU A 376 -1.90 -3.66 20.92
N THR A 377 -2.24 -2.49 20.39
CA THR A 377 -3.44 -2.27 19.56
C THR A 377 -3.37 -3.09 18.29
N LEU A 378 -2.25 -3.03 17.56
CA LEU A 378 -2.05 -3.83 16.35
C LEU A 378 -2.09 -5.33 16.64
N ARG A 379 -1.48 -5.75 17.75
CA ARG A 379 -1.52 -7.16 18.16
C ARG A 379 -2.92 -7.61 18.54
N ALA A 380 -3.72 -6.75 19.18
CA ALA A 380 -5.10 -7.07 19.54
C ALA A 380 -5.93 -7.40 18.30
N ALA A 381 -5.78 -6.64 17.21
CA ALA A 381 -6.49 -6.89 15.96
C ALA A 381 -6.12 -8.24 15.30
N GLN A 382 -4.90 -8.74 15.49
CA GLN A 382 -4.47 -10.03 14.92
C GLN A 382 -4.97 -11.25 15.71
N ILE A 383 -5.18 -11.10 17.02
CA ILE A 383 -5.50 -12.24 17.90
C ILE A 383 -6.96 -12.29 18.33
N ALA A 384 -7.72 -11.20 18.15
CA ALA A 384 -9.13 -11.17 18.46
C ALA A 384 -9.88 -12.15 17.53
N SER A 385 -10.76 -12.96 18.13
CA SER A 385 -11.56 -13.95 17.42
C SER A 385 -12.75 -13.31 16.69
N ASP A 386 -13.25 -12.19 17.22
CA ASP A 386 -14.37 -11.42 16.70
C ASP A 386 -14.29 -9.93 17.10
N ASP A 387 -15.22 -9.13 16.58
CA ASP A 387 -15.28 -7.69 16.85
C ASP A 387 -15.55 -7.38 18.33
N ALA A 388 -16.31 -8.22 19.05
CA ALA A 388 -16.63 -7.98 20.45
C ALA A 388 -15.40 -8.18 21.34
N GLU A 389 -14.60 -9.21 21.06
CA GLU A 389 -13.30 -9.42 21.69
C GLU A 389 -12.34 -8.27 21.36
N LEU A 390 -12.26 -7.85 20.10
CA LEU A 390 -11.43 -6.71 19.71
C LEU A 390 -11.81 -5.45 20.52
N GLU A 391 -13.10 -5.13 20.61
CA GLU A 391 -13.59 -4.00 21.38
C GLU A 391 -13.22 -4.06 22.86
N HIS A 392 -13.35 -5.24 23.46
CA HIS A 392 -12.94 -5.46 24.83
C HIS A 392 -11.45 -5.18 25.02
N LEU A 393 -10.61 -5.73 24.13
CA LEU A 393 -9.15 -5.55 24.17
C LEU A 393 -8.75 -4.09 23.96
N LEU A 394 -9.40 -3.37 23.05
CA LEU A 394 -9.16 -1.93 22.86
C LEU A 394 -9.52 -1.12 24.11
N GLY A 395 -10.62 -1.49 24.80
CA GLY A 395 -11.00 -0.92 26.08
C GLY A 395 -9.95 -1.13 27.16
N GLU A 396 -9.39 -2.34 27.28
CA GLU A 396 -8.32 -2.62 28.25
C GLU A 396 -7.03 -1.85 27.94
N ILE A 397 -6.65 -1.75 26.66
CA ILE A 397 -5.46 -1.02 26.21
C ILE A 397 -5.63 0.48 26.48
N ALA A 398 -6.79 1.05 26.12
CA ALA A 398 -7.11 2.45 26.37
C ALA A 398 -7.09 2.83 27.87
N GLN A 399 -7.36 1.87 28.75
CA GLN A 399 -7.32 2.04 30.20
C GLN A 399 -5.97 1.64 30.82
N HIS A 400 -4.97 1.30 30.00
CA HIS A 400 -3.66 0.80 30.43
C HIS A 400 -3.74 -0.42 31.36
N ARG A 401 -4.78 -1.25 31.21
CA ARG A 401 -5.00 -2.46 32.01
C ARG A 401 -4.35 -3.70 31.39
N ARG A 402 -3.98 -3.62 30.12
CA ARG A 402 -3.35 -4.73 29.41
C ARG A 402 -1.84 -4.73 29.62
N ARG A 403 -1.31 -5.85 30.10
CA ARG A 403 0.14 -6.07 30.19
C ARG A 403 0.72 -6.28 28.78
N LYS A 404 1.84 -5.61 28.49
CA LYS A 404 2.61 -5.80 27.25
C LYS A 404 3.20 -7.22 27.22
N PRO A 405 2.81 -8.08 26.27
CA PRO A 405 3.48 -9.35 26.10
C PRO A 405 4.89 -9.12 25.55
N PRO A 406 5.81 -10.07 25.75
CA PRO A 406 7.16 -9.96 25.22
C PRO A 406 7.16 -9.82 23.71
N PHE A 407 8.07 -8.99 23.19
CA PHE A 407 8.32 -8.85 21.76
C PHE A 407 7.07 -8.56 20.90
N VAL A 408 6.07 -7.89 21.47
CA VAL A 408 4.76 -7.63 20.82
C VAL A 408 4.87 -7.05 19.40
N ALA A 409 5.82 -6.15 19.15
CA ALA A 409 6.05 -5.59 17.82
C ALA A 409 6.60 -6.62 16.82
N SER A 410 7.52 -7.47 17.28
CA SER A 410 8.07 -8.58 16.50
C SER A 410 6.99 -9.61 16.19
N SER A 411 6.15 -9.98 17.17
CA SER A 411 4.98 -10.85 16.95
C SER A 411 4.00 -10.28 15.93
N TYR A 412 3.75 -8.97 15.99
CA TYR A 412 2.91 -8.31 15.00
C TYR A 412 3.52 -8.38 13.59
N LEU A 413 4.80 -8.04 13.45
CA LEU A 413 5.51 -8.07 12.16
C LEU A 413 5.54 -9.48 11.58
N PHE A 414 5.76 -10.51 12.41
CA PHE A 414 5.73 -11.90 12.01
C PHE A 414 4.39 -12.26 11.35
N ASP A 415 3.27 -11.99 12.02
CA ASP A 415 1.94 -12.32 11.49
C ASP A 415 1.55 -11.43 10.30
N ALA A 416 1.97 -10.16 10.30
CA ALA A 416 1.70 -9.23 9.20
C ALA A 416 2.40 -9.63 7.88
N LEU A 417 3.59 -10.22 7.97
CA LEU A 417 4.38 -10.62 6.81
C LEU A 417 4.15 -12.09 6.40
N GLN A 418 3.63 -12.92 7.31
CA GLN A 418 3.37 -14.34 7.04
C GLN A 418 2.62 -14.59 5.73
N PRO A 419 1.55 -13.85 5.34
CA PRO A 419 0.83 -14.10 4.09
C PRO A 419 1.70 -13.99 2.83
N HIS A 420 2.75 -13.17 2.85
CA HIS A 420 3.64 -12.97 1.70
C HIS A 420 4.68 -14.10 1.55
N PHE A 421 4.97 -14.85 2.61
CA PHE A 421 6.07 -15.83 2.65
C PHE A 421 5.62 -17.26 2.88
N ALA A 422 4.55 -17.50 3.64
CA ALA A 422 4.14 -18.84 4.03
C ALA A 422 3.78 -19.71 2.82
N GLY A 423 3.20 -19.11 1.76
CA GLY A 423 2.95 -19.81 0.49
C GLY A 423 4.22 -20.15 -0.30
N LEU A 424 5.31 -19.41 -0.09
CA LEU A 424 6.60 -19.61 -0.77
C LEU A 424 7.47 -20.66 -0.08
N TYR A 425 7.52 -20.63 1.26
CA TYR A 425 8.50 -21.41 2.05
C TYR A 425 7.86 -22.36 3.07
N GLY A 426 6.58 -22.21 3.37
CA GLY A 426 5.93 -22.85 4.52
C GLY A 426 6.22 -22.13 5.84
N LEU A 427 5.31 -22.29 6.82
CA LEU A 427 5.38 -21.60 8.11
C LEU A 427 6.68 -21.88 8.91
N PRO A 428 7.19 -23.14 9.01
CA PRO A 428 8.41 -23.40 9.76
C PRO A 428 9.62 -22.66 9.20
N ARG A 429 9.82 -22.72 7.87
CA ARG A 429 10.95 -22.06 7.21
C ARG A 429 10.82 -20.54 7.23
N TYR A 430 9.62 -20.01 7.06
CA TYR A 430 9.37 -18.58 7.26
C TYR A 430 9.82 -18.12 8.65
N GLY A 431 9.47 -18.89 9.70
CA GLY A 431 9.87 -18.54 11.05
C GLY A 431 11.39 -18.58 11.27
N GLU A 432 12.10 -19.53 10.66
CA GLU A 432 13.57 -19.56 10.72
C GLU A 432 14.18 -18.31 10.05
N LEU A 433 13.71 -17.96 8.85
CA LEU A 433 14.20 -16.80 8.10
C LEU A 433 13.89 -15.49 8.83
N PHE A 434 12.72 -15.39 9.47
CA PHE A 434 12.34 -14.24 10.27
C PHE A 434 13.28 -14.04 11.47
N ASP A 435 13.54 -15.11 12.22
CA ASP A 435 14.46 -15.05 13.37
C ASP A 435 15.90 -14.74 12.94
N GLU A 436 16.39 -15.38 11.87
CA GLU A 436 17.73 -15.10 11.33
C GLU A 436 17.85 -13.62 10.89
N THR A 437 16.80 -13.08 10.27
CA THR A 437 16.74 -11.66 9.89
C THR A 437 16.76 -10.74 11.11
N GLU A 438 15.99 -11.04 12.16
CA GLU A 438 16.00 -10.26 13.39
C GLU A 438 17.35 -10.30 14.10
N ILE A 439 18.01 -11.47 14.14
CA ILE A 439 19.37 -11.60 14.66
C ILE A 439 20.33 -10.71 13.88
N MET A 440 20.24 -10.70 12.54
CA MET A 440 21.05 -9.80 11.71
C MET A 440 20.77 -8.33 12.01
N PHE A 441 19.51 -7.93 12.21
CA PHE A 441 19.17 -6.57 12.63
C PHE A 441 19.74 -6.25 14.01
N SER A 442 19.66 -7.15 15.00
CA SER A 442 20.27 -6.93 16.32
C SER A 442 21.77 -6.65 16.20
N LEU A 443 22.48 -7.43 15.40
CA LEU A 443 23.92 -7.30 15.20
C LEU A 443 24.27 -6.00 14.49
N VAL A 444 23.55 -5.67 13.42
CA VAL A 444 23.74 -4.42 12.68
C VAL A 444 23.51 -3.22 13.59
N VAL A 445 22.43 -3.20 14.36
CA VAL A 445 22.15 -2.10 15.31
C VAL A 445 23.24 -2.02 16.38
N ALA A 446 23.66 -3.14 16.97
CA ALA A 446 24.72 -3.16 17.97
C ALA A 446 26.07 -2.62 17.44
N ASP A 447 26.41 -2.94 16.18
CA ASP A 447 27.57 -2.37 15.51
C ASP A 447 27.41 -0.87 15.26
N GLN A 448 26.26 -0.41 14.78
CA GLN A 448 26.05 1.03 14.56
C GLN A 448 26.06 1.83 15.88
N MET A 449 25.51 1.27 16.97
CA MET A 449 25.61 1.86 18.31
C MET A 449 27.07 2.02 18.75
N ALA A 450 27.91 1.01 18.53
CA ALA A 450 29.34 1.07 18.88
C ALA A 450 30.12 2.11 18.05
N GLN A 451 29.53 2.60 16.97
CA GLN A 451 30.07 3.65 16.11
C GLN A 451 29.44 5.03 16.40
N ASP A 452 28.66 5.17 17.47
CA ASP A 452 27.88 6.38 17.81
C ASP A 452 26.95 6.84 16.67
N ARG A 453 26.49 5.89 15.83
CA ARG A 453 25.61 6.16 14.69
C ARG A 453 24.13 5.94 15.01
N VAL A 454 23.85 5.23 16.10
CA VAL A 454 22.52 4.84 16.55
C VAL A 454 22.39 4.98 18.05
N PHE A 455 21.24 5.48 18.53
CA PHE A 455 20.96 5.75 19.94
C PHE A 455 20.04 4.71 20.60
N THR A 456 19.56 3.72 19.84
CA THR A 456 18.62 2.69 20.31
C THR A 456 19.33 1.39 20.66
N GLU A 457 18.87 0.69 21.70
CA GLU A 457 19.36 -0.66 22.04
C GLU A 457 19.17 -1.68 20.91
N PRO A 458 19.96 -2.77 20.88
CA PRO A 458 19.80 -3.82 19.86
C PRO A 458 18.38 -4.38 19.87
N TRP A 459 17.82 -4.54 18.68
CA TRP A 459 16.50 -5.11 18.52
C TRP A 459 16.50 -6.58 18.91
N LEU A 460 15.86 -6.90 20.03
CA LEU A 460 15.51 -8.28 20.38
C LEU A 460 14.07 -8.60 19.98
N GLY A 461 13.85 -9.76 19.36
CA GLY A 461 12.54 -10.18 18.89
C GLY A 461 12.21 -11.64 19.18
N LEU A 462 11.48 -12.31 18.28
CA LEU A 462 10.95 -13.65 18.50
C LEU A 462 12.04 -14.70 18.70
N PHE A 463 13.22 -14.52 18.10
CA PHE A 463 14.36 -15.43 18.30
C PHE A 463 14.78 -15.58 19.77
N VAL A 464 14.47 -14.60 20.63
CA VAL A 464 14.74 -14.69 22.08
C VAL A 464 13.76 -15.64 22.78
N THR A 465 12.55 -15.79 22.24
CA THR A 465 11.57 -16.78 22.70
C THR A 465 12.02 -18.21 22.38
N ASP A 466 12.61 -18.43 21.20
CA ASP A 466 13.29 -19.69 20.89
C ASP A 466 14.46 -19.95 21.86
N ALA A 467 15.28 -18.92 22.09
CA ALA A 467 16.40 -19.01 23.03
C ALA A 467 16.00 -19.27 24.49
N SER A 468 14.80 -18.84 24.93
CA SER A 468 14.32 -19.11 26.29
C SER A 468 13.77 -20.53 26.47
N GLN A 469 13.30 -21.14 25.38
CA GLN A 469 12.76 -22.51 25.37
C GLN A 469 13.86 -23.58 25.27
N THR A 470 15.09 -23.19 24.95
CA THR A 470 16.25 -24.09 24.84
C THR A 470 17.05 -24.17 26.13
N ALA A 471 17.58 -25.36 26.46
CA ALA A 471 18.36 -25.58 27.68
C ALA A 471 19.66 -24.76 27.70
N ARG A 472 20.33 -24.66 26.53
CA ARG A 472 21.54 -23.86 26.35
C ARG A 472 21.35 -22.91 25.18
N LEU A 473 22.00 -21.74 25.22
CA LEU A 473 21.86 -20.74 24.16
C LEU A 473 22.36 -21.26 22.81
N GLU A 474 23.37 -22.13 22.85
CA GLU A 474 23.98 -22.78 21.70
C GLU A 474 23.01 -23.70 20.94
N ASP A 475 21.96 -24.19 21.62
CA ASP A 475 20.94 -25.05 21.02
C ASP A 475 19.80 -24.25 20.34
N SER A 476 19.82 -22.92 20.45
CA SER A 476 18.83 -22.01 19.85
C SER A 476 19.19 -21.59 18.43
N ARG A 477 18.26 -20.95 17.72
CA ARG A 477 18.51 -20.31 16.42
C ARG A 477 19.60 -19.25 16.49
N TYR A 478 19.66 -18.49 17.59
CA TYR A 478 20.77 -17.56 17.84
C TYR A 478 22.10 -18.29 18.01
N GLY A 479 22.09 -19.44 18.71
CA GLY A 479 23.24 -20.33 18.84
C GLY A 479 23.76 -20.86 17.51
N ALA A 480 22.86 -21.17 16.58
CA ALA A 480 23.22 -21.61 15.23
C ALA A 480 23.95 -20.52 14.44
N VAL A 481 23.48 -19.25 14.50
CA VAL A 481 24.18 -18.12 13.88
C VAL A 481 25.56 -17.92 14.52
N LEU A 482 25.67 -17.98 15.85
CA LEU A 482 26.96 -17.91 16.54
C LEU A 482 27.93 -19.00 16.07
N ALA A 483 27.45 -20.23 15.91
CA ALA A 483 28.25 -21.33 15.40
C ALA A 483 28.72 -21.09 13.96
N GLU A 484 27.86 -20.55 13.09
CA GLU A 484 28.23 -20.19 11.72
C GLU A 484 29.33 -19.12 11.69
N VAL A 485 29.19 -18.04 12.48
CA VAL A 485 30.23 -17.00 12.55
C VAL A 485 31.54 -17.57 13.06
N ASN A 486 31.50 -18.36 14.14
CA ASN A 486 32.72 -18.94 14.72
C ASN A 486 33.43 -19.91 13.77
N ALA A 487 32.66 -20.63 12.94
CA ALA A 487 33.21 -21.54 11.95
C ALA A 487 33.81 -20.80 10.74
N ALA A 488 33.15 -19.74 10.27
CA ALA A 488 33.54 -19.01 9.07
C ALA A 488 34.59 -17.91 9.33
N GLY A 489 34.57 -17.28 10.50
CA GLY A 489 35.49 -16.19 10.85
C GLY A 489 35.42 -15.04 9.84
N ASP A 490 36.57 -14.67 9.28
CA ASP A 490 36.68 -13.61 8.26
C ASP A 490 35.95 -13.98 6.95
N ASP A 491 35.73 -15.27 6.68
CA ASP A 491 35.04 -15.75 5.48
C ASP A 491 33.51 -15.76 5.64
N TRP A 492 32.97 -15.27 6.76
CA TRP A 492 31.52 -15.24 6.97
C TRP A 492 30.84 -14.36 5.90
N PRO A 493 29.87 -14.87 5.11
CA PRO A 493 29.37 -14.16 3.93
C PRO A 493 28.80 -12.75 4.18
N PRO A 494 28.10 -12.46 5.29
CA PRO A 494 27.72 -11.09 5.64
C PRO A 494 28.92 -10.13 5.74
N LEU A 495 30.03 -10.59 6.30
CA LEU A 495 31.25 -9.80 6.44
C LEU A 495 31.88 -9.52 5.08
N GLN A 496 31.95 -10.53 4.21
CA GLN A 496 32.45 -10.40 2.84
C GLN A 496 31.58 -9.46 1.99
N ALA A 497 30.28 -9.40 2.26
CA ALA A 497 29.37 -8.44 1.65
C ALA A 497 29.51 -7.01 2.24
N GLY A 498 30.42 -6.78 3.17
CA GLY A 498 30.72 -5.45 3.73
C GLY A 498 29.85 -5.02 4.92
N LEU A 499 28.98 -5.89 5.45
CA LEU A 499 28.35 -5.64 6.75
C LEU A 499 29.44 -5.52 7.82
N PHE A 500 29.16 -4.73 8.87
CA PHE A 500 30.16 -4.43 9.91
C PHE A 500 31.43 -3.77 9.34
N GLY A 501 31.33 -3.16 8.15
CA GLY A 501 32.45 -2.63 7.37
C GLY A 501 33.50 -3.68 6.99
N GLY A 502 33.11 -4.96 6.90
CA GLY A 502 34.03 -6.06 6.62
C GLY A 502 35.02 -6.36 7.76
N SER A 503 34.75 -5.91 8.99
CA SER A 503 35.64 -6.11 10.13
C SER A 503 35.13 -7.14 11.13
N ILE A 504 35.86 -8.26 11.27
CA ILE A 504 35.56 -9.30 12.28
C ILE A 504 35.60 -8.76 13.71
N HIS A 505 36.42 -7.74 13.97
CA HIS A 505 36.46 -7.08 15.27
C HIS A 505 35.16 -6.35 15.60
N ARG A 506 34.60 -5.61 14.62
CA ARG A 506 33.31 -4.94 14.77
C ARG A 506 32.17 -5.95 14.97
N LEU A 507 32.17 -7.02 14.18
CA LEU A 507 31.23 -8.12 14.33
C LEU A 507 31.34 -8.78 15.71
N SER A 508 32.56 -9.05 16.20
CA SER A 508 32.78 -9.67 17.51
C SER A 508 32.25 -8.81 18.65
N ALA A 509 32.44 -7.49 18.58
CA ALA A 509 31.88 -6.55 19.56
C ALA A 509 30.35 -6.51 19.53
N ALA A 510 29.75 -6.53 18.33
CA ALA A 510 28.30 -6.61 18.15
C ALA A 510 27.74 -7.94 18.71
N LEU A 511 28.38 -9.07 18.41
CA LEU A 511 28.00 -10.40 18.90
C LEU A 511 28.05 -10.48 20.42
N GLN A 512 29.12 -9.98 21.03
CA GLN A 512 29.26 -9.95 22.48
C GLN A 512 28.09 -9.18 23.12
N ARG A 513 27.77 -8.01 22.57
CA ARG A 513 26.68 -7.17 23.05
C ARG A 513 25.33 -7.87 22.90
N VAL A 514 24.99 -8.33 21.69
CA VAL A 514 23.70 -9.01 21.45
C VAL A 514 23.58 -10.28 22.30
N THR A 515 24.66 -11.07 22.46
CA THR A 515 24.67 -12.26 23.32
C THR A 515 24.32 -11.91 24.77
N GLU A 516 24.89 -10.82 25.30
CA GLU A 516 24.58 -10.35 26.63
C GLU A 516 23.11 -9.95 26.78
N TYR A 517 22.60 -9.15 25.85
CA TYR A 517 21.19 -8.74 25.81
C TYR A 517 20.24 -9.94 25.71
N THR A 518 20.51 -10.90 24.82
CA THR A 518 19.72 -12.13 24.68
C THR A 518 19.75 -12.96 25.97
N LYS A 519 20.91 -13.11 26.62
CA LYS A 519 21.04 -13.81 27.91
C LYS A 519 20.24 -13.13 29.02
N GLN A 520 20.30 -11.81 29.10
CA GLN A 520 19.53 -11.06 30.09
C GLN A 520 18.01 -11.22 29.88
N MET A 521 17.56 -11.15 28.62
CA MET A 521 16.14 -11.20 28.31
C MET A 521 15.54 -12.61 28.38
N ARG A 522 16.26 -13.66 27.96
CA ARG A 522 15.77 -15.04 28.05
C ARG A 522 15.45 -15.48 29.49
N HIS A 523 16.05 -14.83 30.51
CA HIS A 523 15.79 -15.11 31.92
C HIS A 523 14.76 -14.17 32.57
N ARG A 524 14.46 -13.02 31.96
CA ARG A 524 13.52 -12.02 32.50
C ARG A 524 12.10 -12.19 31.99
N VAL A 525 11.97 -12.74 30.80
CA VAL A 525 10.75 -12.71 30.00
C VAL A 525 9.87 -13.94 30.20
N PHE A 526 10.47 -15.07 30.61
CA PHE A 526 9.82 -16.37 30.71
C PHE A 526 10.06 -17.00 32.09
#